data_AF-A0A7C3TJZ4-F1
#
_entry.id   AF-A0A7C3TJZ4-F1
#
_cell.length_a   1.000
_cell.length_b   1.000
_cell.length_c   1.000
_cell.angle_alpha   90.00
_cell.angle_beta   90.00
_cell.angle_gamma   90.00
#
_symmetry.space_group_name_H-M   'P 1'
#
loop_
_entity.id
_entity.type
_entity.pdbx_description
1 polymer ?
#
loop_
_entity_poly.entity_id
_entity_poly.type
_entity_poly.pdbx_seq_one_letter_code
_entity_poly.pdbx_strand_id
1 'polypeptide(L)'
;MALIEDIIGLISGSISGIPTIVIMIIPFIVGLIIGFFIKKLLKIMIIVAILALIASYFGLINLASVAMELTDLALRYGPEVYTYVTLIIGILPLGLGFIIGLIIGFLLS
;
A
#
# COMPACT_ATOMS: atom_id res chain seq x y z
N MET A 1 24.07 5.47 9.81
CA MET A 1 24.48 4.38 10.73
C MET A 1 23.53 4.29 11.91
N ALA A 2 23.36 5.34 12.71
CA ALA A 2 22.44 5.35 13.86
C ALA A 2 21.04 4.78 13.58
N LEU A 3 20.34 5.24 12.53
CA LEU A 3 19.00 4.73 12.18
C LEU A 3 18.97 3.22 11.83
N ILE A 4 20.03 2.68 11.25
CA ILE A 4 20.11 1.26 10.90
C ILE A 4 20.34 0.43 12.17
N GLU A 5 21.21 0.90 13.06
CA GLU A 5 21.46 0.28 14.36
C GLU A 5 20.22 0.33 15.26
N ASP A 6 19.46 1.43 15.23
CA ASP A 6 18.19 1.57 15.96
C ASP A 6 17.12 0.61 15.44
N ILE A 7 17.02 0.43 14.12
CA ILE A 7 16.10 -0.53 13.51
C ILE A 7 16.50 -1.97 13.86
N ILE A 8 17.80 -2.30 13.79
CA ILE A 8 18.31 -3.63 14.13
C ILE A 8 18.09 -3.90 15.63
N GLY A 9 18.36 -2.92 16.48
CA GLY A 9 18.09 -2.96 17.92
C GLY A 9 16.61 -3.22 18.23
N LEU A 10 15.70 -2.53 17.53
CA LEU A 10 14.26 -2.70 17.66
C LEU A 10 13.79 -4.10 17.26
N ILE A 11 14.31 -4.64 16.15
CA ILE A 11 13.98 -5.98 15.64
C ILE A 11 14.52 -7.08 16.57
N SER A 12 15.70 -6.86 17.14
CA SER A 12 16.34 -7.79 18.09
C SER A 12 15.81 -7.71 19.52
N GLY A 13 15.03 -6.67 19.83
CA GLY A 13 14.45 -6.43 21.16
C GLY A 13 13.21 -7.26 21.47
N SER A 14 12.65 -7.02 22.66
CA SER A 14 11.35 -7.54 23.07
C SER A 14 10.41 -6.39 23.45
N ILE A 15 9.18 -6.47 22.95
CA ILE A 15 8.11 -5.52 23.30
C ILE A 15 7.17 -6.26 24.23
N SER A 16 7.01 -5.75 25.45
CA SER A 16 6.16 -6.38 26.48
C SER A 16 6.52 -7.84 26.78
N GLY A 17 7.82 -8.19 26.70
CA GLY A 17 8.32 -9.55 26.95
C GLY A 17 8.17 -10.53 25.79
N ILE A 18 7.59 -10.10 24.66
CA ILE A 18 7.47 -10.91 23.43
C ILE A 18 8.52 -10.43 22.41
N PRO A 19 9.26 -11.32 21.74
CA PRO A 19 10.19 -10.93 20.70
C PRO A 19 9.49 -10.11 19.62
N THR A 20 10.07 -8.96 19.26
CA THR A 20 9.50 -8.02 18.30
C THR A 20 9.14 -8.67 16.96
N ILE A 21 9.97 -9.62 16.51
CA ILE A 21 9.77 -10.39 15.26
C ILE A 21 8.44 -11.15 15.24
N VAL A 22 7.98 -11.66 16.40
CA VAL A 22 6.73 -12.43 16.51
C VAL A 22 5.53 -11.51 16.36
N ILE A 23 5.60 -10.31 16.93
CA ILE A 23 4.54 -9.30 16.81
C ILE A 23 4.45 -8.79 15.36
N MET A 24 5.58 -8.73 14.66
CA MET A 24 5.68 -8.26 13.28
C MET A 24 5.11 -9.24 12.23
N ILE A 25 4.91 -10.51 12.58
CA ILE A 25 4.47 -11.52 11.59
C ILE A 25 3.04 -11.30 11.11
N ILE A 26 2.16 -10.82 11.99
CA ILE A 26 0.76 -10.55 11.67
C ILE A 26 0.65 -9.43 10.62
N PRO A 27 1.19 -8.21 10.84
CA PRO A 27 1.14 -7.17 9.81
C PRO A 27 1.91 -7.56 8.56
N PHE A 28 2.97 -8.37 8.66
CA PHE A 28 3.67 -8.93 7.50
C PHE A 28 2.76 -9.79 6.61
N ILE A 29 2.02 -10.73 7.18
CA ILE A 29 1.08 -11.58 6.41
C ILE A 29 -0.02 -10.71 5.78
N VAL A 30 -0.56 -9.75 6.53
CA VAL A 30 -1.58 -8.82 5.99
C VAL A 30 -1.00 -8.02 4.82
N GLY A 31 0.21 -7.48 4.98
CA GLY A 31 0.92 -6.79 3.91
C GLY A 31 1.09 -7.66 2.68
N LEU A 32 1.52 -8.92 2.85
CA LEU A 32 1.71 -9.87 1.75
C LEU A 32 0.42 -10.13 0.97
N ILE A 33 -0.69 -10.36 1.67
CA ILE A 33 -2.00 -10.56 1.04
C ILE A 33 -2.41 -9.31 0.24
N ILE A 34 -2.31 -8.13 0.85
CA ILE A 34 -2.67 -6.87 0.19
C ILE A 34 -1.77 -6.62 -1.04
N GLY A 35 -0.46 -6.80 -0.91
CA GLY A 35 0.49 -6.64 -2.00
C GLY A 35 0.16 -7.53 -3.20
N PHE A 36 -0.28 -8.76 -2.94
CA PHE A 36 -0.74 -9.68 -3.97
C PHE A 36 -1.98 -9.18 -4.72
N PHE A 37 -2.98 -8.66 -4.00
CA PHE A 37 -4.17 -8.08 -4.64
C PHE A 37 -3.85 -6.81 -5.42
N ILE A 38 -2.97 -5.94 -4.90
CA ILE A 38 -2.57 -4.71 -5.58
C ILE A 38 -2.01 -5.00 -6.97
N LYS A 39 -1.14 -6.00 -7.13
CA LYS A 39 -0.57 -6.31 -8.45
C LYS A 39 -1.64 -6.74 -9.46
N LYS A 40 -2.61 -7.54 -9.04
CA LYS A 40 -3.74 -7.95 -9.90
C LYS A 40 -4.59 -6.76 -10.31
N LEU A 41 -4.93 -5.88 -9.36
CA LEU A 41 -5.68 -4.66 -9.63
C LEU A 41 -4.92 -3.74 -10.58
N LEU A 42 -3.60 -3.60 -10.42
CA LEU A 42 -2.77 -2.76 -11.28
C LEU A 42 -2.79 -3.23 -12.74
N LYS A 43 -2.73 -4.55 -12.98
CA LYS A 43 -2.85 -5.11 -14.34
C LYS A 43 -4.20 -4.79 -14.98
N ILE A 44 -5.29 -4.92 -14.23
CA ILE A 44 -6.64 -4.60 -14.71
C ILE A 44 -6.76 -3.09 -14.99
N MET A 45 -6.26 -2.26 -14.09
CA MET A 45 -6.29 -0.80 -14.23
C MET A 45 -5.57 -0.32 -15.49
N ILE A 46 -4.42 -0.92 -15.84
CA ILE A 46 -3.70 -0.60 -17.07
C ILE A 46 -4.56 -0.92 -18.30
N ILE A 47 -5.22 -2.08 -18.33
CA ILE A 47 -6.10 -2.47 -19.45
C ILE A 47 -7.27 -1.49 -19.57
N VAL A 48 -7.92 -1.17 -18.45
CA VAL A 48 -9.03 -0.20 -18.41
C VAL A 48 -8.57 1.18 -18.88
N ALA A 49 -7.39 1.63 -18.47
CA ALA A 49 -6.85 2.92 -18.90
C ALA A 49 -6.60 2.97 -20.42
N ILE A 50 -6.06 1.90 -21.01
CA ILE A 50 -5.87 1.80 -22.46
C ILE A 50 -7.22 1.82 -23.19
N LEU A 51 -8.21 1.05 -22.71
CA LEU A 51 -9.56 1.04 -23.30
C LEU A 51 -10.23 2.42 -23.20
N ALA A 52 -10.08 3.11 -22.07
CA ALA A 52 -10.62 4.46 -21.87
C ALA A 52 -9.99 5.47 -22.83
N LEU A 53 -8.68 5.39 -23.09
CA LEU A 53 -8.00 6.23 -24.08
C LEU A 53 -8.54 5.99 -25.50
N ILE A 54 -8.71 4.72 -25.89
CA ILE A 54 -9.27 4.37 -27.20
C ILE A 54 -10.71 4.87 -27.31
N ALA A 55 -11.55 4.62 -26.31
CA ALA A 55 -12.94 5.08 -26.30
C ALA A 55 -13.04 6.62 -26.37
N SER A 56 -12.12 7.33 -25.72
CA SER A 56 -12.06 8.79 -25.81
C SER A 56 -11.66 9.29 -27.19
N TYR A 57 -10.72 8.61 -27.87
CA TYR A 57 -10.37 8.93 -29.25
C TYR A 57 -11.57 8.86 -30.20
N PHE A 58 -12.46 7.88 -30.00
CA PHE A 58 -13.70 7.75 -30.77
C PHE A 58 -14.85 8.66 -30.27
N GLY A 59 -14.61 9.50 -29.26
CA GLY A 59 -15.59 10.41 -28.70
C GLY A 59 -16.66 9.74 -27.83
N LEU A 60 -16.50 8.47 -27.46
CA LEU A 60 -17.44 7.72 -26.62
C LEU A 60 -17.35 8.13 -25.14
N ILE A 61 -16.18 8.61 -24.71
CA ILE A 61 -15.89 9.00 -23.33
C ILE A 61 -15.15 10.33 -23.29
N ASN A 62 -15.57 11.23 -22.41
CA ASN A 62 -14.84 12.45 -22.10
C ASN A 62 -13.84 12.19 -20.96
N LEU A 63 -12.54 12.16 -21.26
CA LEU A 63 -11.51 11.96 -20.24
C LEU A 63 -11.51 13.05 -19.17
N ALA A 64 -11.96 14.27 -19.50
CA ALA A 64 -12.02 15.36 -18.53
C ALA A 64 -13.08 15.10 -17.44
N SER A 65 -14.23 14.52 -17.78
CA SER A 65 -15.25 14.17 -16.79
C SER A 65 -14.79 13.01 -15.91
N VAL A 66 -14.17 11.99 -16.51
CA VAL A 66 -13.59 10.86 -15.76
C VAL A 66 -12.49 11.34 -14.81
N ALA A 67 -11.62 12.25 -15.26
CA ALA A 67 -10.58 12.83 -14.42
C ALA A 67 -11.16 13.65 -13.25
N MET A 68 -12.26 14.39 -13.47
CA MET A 68 -12.94 15.12 -12.39
C MET A 68 -13.54 14.18 -11.36
N GLU A 69 -14.22 13.10 -11.77
CA GLU A 69 -14.76 12.10 -10.85
C GLU A 69 -13.66 11.41 -10.04
N LEU A 70 -12.55 11.02 -10.70
CA LEU A 70 -11.38 10.46 -10.02
C LEU A 70 -10.78 11.43 -9.01
N THR A 71 -10.74 12.72 -9.35
CA THR A 71 -10.22 13.76 -8.46
C THR A 71 -11.14 13.96 -7.26
N ASP A 72 -12.46 13.98 -7.46
CA ASP A 72 -13.43 14.07 -6.36
C ASP A 72 -13.33 12.88 -5.40
N LEU A 73 -13.23 11.66 -5.94
CA LEU A 73 -12.99 10.46 -5.15
C LEU A 73 -11.65 10.54 -4.38
N ALA A 74 -10.59 11.02 -5.02
CA ALA A 74 -9.29 11.20 -4.37
C ALA A 74 -9.34 12.24 -3.24
N LEU A 75 -10.08 13.33 -3.41
CA LEU A 75 -10.27 14.35 -2.37
C LEU A 75 -11.13 13.83 -1.21
N ARG A 76 -12.12 12.98 -1.51
CA ARG A 76 -13.02 12.41 -0.50
C ARG A 76 -12.35 11.35 0.36
N TYR A 77 -11.61 10.43 -0.26
CA TYR A 77 -11.00 9.29 0.43
C TYR A 77 -9.51 9.48 0.76
N GLY A 78 -8.83 10.40 0.08
CA GLY A 78 -7.40 10.68 0.28
C GLY A 78 -7.03 11.03 1.72
N PRO A 79 -7.76 11.94 2.41
CA PRO A 79 -7.47 12.26 3.81
C PRO A 79 -7.64 11.07 4.75
N GLU A 80 -8.63 10.22 4.50
CA GLU A 80 -8.90 9.01 5.28
C GLU A 80 -7.75 8.01 5.12
N VAL A 81 -7.35 7.76 3.87
CA VAL A 81 -6.21 6.89 3.55
C VAL A 81 -4.92 7.41 4.18
N TYR A 82 -4.66 8.72 4.10
CA TYR A 82 -3.49 9.33 4.72
C TYR A 82 -3.45 9.11 6.23
N THR A 83 -4.60 9.27 6.90
CA THR A 83 -4.73 9.04 8.35
C THR A 83 -4.45 7.58 8.72
N TYR A 84 -4.99 6.62 7.96
CA TYR A 84 -4.73 5.20 8.20
C TYR A 84 -3.28 4.82 7.91
N VAL A 85 -2.69 5.34 6.84
CA VAL A 85 -1.28 5.08 6.48
C VAL A 85 -0.34 5.64 7.54
N THR A 86 -0.59 6.86 8.04
CA THR A 86 0.22 7.46 9.11
C THR A 86 0.11 6.68 10.42
N LEU A 87 -1.06 6.12 10.74
CA LEU A 87 -1.22 5.25 11.90
C LEU A 87 -0.41 3.95 11.76
N ILE A 88 -0.44 3.32 10.57
CA ILE A 88 0.32 2.09 10.32
C ILE A 88 1.84 2.34 10.31
N ILE A 89 2.30 3.42 9.68
CA ILE A 89 3.72 3.77 9.59
C ILE A 89 4.27 4.28 10.93
N GLY A 90 3.46 5.04 11.69
CA GLY A 90 3.87 5.63 12.96
C GLY A 90 4.10 4.62 14.08
N ILE A 91 3.60 3.39 13.93
CA ILE A 91 3.80 2.32 14.90
C ILE A 91 4.91 1.38 14.38
N LEU A 92 6.16 1.83 14.49
CA LEU A 92 7.32 0.93 14.44
C LEU A 92 7.24 0.00 15.65
N PRO A 93 7.35 -1.35 15.51
CA PRO A 93 7.86 -2.14 14.38
C PRO A 93 6.78 -2.74 13.44
N LEU A 94 5.49 -2.55 13.76
CA LEU A 94 4.37 -3.12 12.98
C LEU A 94 4.37 -2.60 11.53
N GLY A 95 4.64 -1.30 11.35
CA GLY A 95 4.73 -0.68 10.02
C GLY A 95 5.82 -1.30 9.14
N LEU A 96 6.97 -1.69 9.71
CA LEU A 96 8.03 -2.35 8.94
C LEU A 96 7.61 -3.73 8.45
N GLY A 97 7.00 -4.54 9.33
CA GLY A 97 6.45 -5.84 8.95
C GLY A 97 5.48 -5.72 7.79
N PHE A 98 4.54 -4.77 7.90
CA PHE A 98 3.56 -4.50 6.86
C PHE A 98 4.19 -4.09 5.52
N ILE A 99 5.10 -3.11 5.52
CA ILE A 99 5.73 -2.60 4.29
C ILE A 99 6.54 -3.70 3.60
N ILE A 100 7.34 -4.46 4.37
CA ILE A 100 8.14 -5.56 3.81
C ILE A 100 7.22 -6.64 3.24
N GLY A 101 6.18 -7.02 3.98
CA GLY A 101 5.16 -7.97 3.51
C GLY A 101 4.51 -7.50 2.22
N LEU A 102 4.10 -6.24 2.14
CA LEU A 102 3.47 -5.63 0.96
C LEU A 102 4.39 -5.67 -0.26
N ILE A 103 5.64 -5.26 -0.11
CA ILE A 103 6.63 -5.28 -1.21
C ILE A 103 6.83 -6.71 -1.72
N ILE A 104 7.03 -7.67 -0.80
CA ILE A 104 7.23 -9.07 -1.17
C ILE A 104 5.97 -9.64 -1.83
N GLY A 105 4.79 -9.42 -1.27
CA GLY A 105 3.52 -9.88 -1.85
C GLY A 105 3.27 -9.32 -3.25
N PHE A 106 3.62 -8.05 -3.47
CA PHE A 106 3.55 -7.42 -4.79
C PHE A 106 4.56 -7.99 -5.79
N LEU A 107 5.80 -8.26 -5.36
CA LEU A 107 6.83 -8.82 -6.23
C LEU A 107 6.52 -10.27 -6.63
N LEU A 108 6.03 -11.09 -5.70
CA LEU A 108 5.75 -12.52 -5.91
C LEU A 108 4.45 -12.81 -6.67
N SER A 109 3.50 -11.86 -6.72
CA SER A 109 2.21 -11.99 -7.42
C SER A 109 2.31 -11.95 -8.94
#